data_AF-A0A1X0ZS08-F1
#
_entry.id   AF-A0A1X0ZS08-F1
#
_cell.length_a   1.000
_cell.length_b   1.000
_cell.length_c   1.000
_cell.angle_alpha   90.00
_cell.angle_beta   90.00
_cell.angle_gamma   90.00
#
_symmetry.space_group_name_H-M   'P 1'
#
loop_
_entity.id
_entity.type
_entity.pdbx_description
1 polymer ?
#
loop_
_entity_poly.entity_id
_entity_poly.type
_entity_poly.pdbx_seq_one_letter_code
_entity_poly.pdbx_strand_id
1 'polypeptide(L)'
;MPLESASKPQITRPEPSRRFSVAPMMDWTDRHCRFFLRLLSKHTLLYTEMVTTGALLHNDAQRFLRHDVSEHPLALQLGGSVPAELAACARLAEEAGYDEVNLNVGCPSDRVQNNMIGACLMGHPALVADCVKAMRDAVGIPVTVKHRIGINGRDSYAELCDFVGQVRDAGCRSFTVHARIAILEGLSPKENREIPPLRYDVAAQLKADFPDLELVLNGGIKTLEECHAHLETFDGVMLGREAYHNPYLLAEVDQQLFGSDAPIVSRSDAMAQLRPYIVAHMQSGGAIHHITRHILGLGQGFPGARRFRQLLSADIHKAQDPLAVLDQAAELLQGR
;
A
#
# COMPACT_ATOMS: atom_id res chain seq x y z
N MET A 1 -12.53 -14.83 47.18
CA MET A 1 -11.37 -14.99 46.29
C MET A 1 -11.73 -14.35 44.96
N PRO A 2 -11.04 -13.27 44.53
CA PRO A 2 -11.28 -12.69 43.22
C PRO A 2 -10.76 -13.63 42.15
N LEU A 3 -11.57 -13.87 41.12
CA LEU A 3 -11.17 -14.59 39.92
C LEU A 3 -10.05 -13.82 39.23
N GLU A 4 -8.87 -14.43 39.15
CA GLU A 4 -7.76 -13.93 38.35
C GLU A 4 -8.20 -13.86 36.88
N SER A 5 -8.20 -12.65 36.34
CA SER A 5 -8.28 -12.39 34.90
C SER A 5 -7.05 -12.98 34.25
N ALA A 6 -7.15 -14.19 33.70
CA ALA A 6 -6.11 -14.77 32.86
C ALA A 6 -5.83 -13.84 31.67
N SER A 7 -4.67 -13.18 31.67
CA SER A 7 -4.20 -12.41 30.51
C SER A 7 -4.03 -13.38 29.35
N LYS A 8 -4.77 -13.17 28.25
CA LYS A 8 -4.55 -13.91 27.01
C LYS A 8 -3.08 -13.75 26.60
N PRO A 9 -2.36 -14.84 26.25
CA PRO A 9 -1.01 -14.71 25.75
C PRO A 9 -1.03 -13.86 24.47
N GLN A 10 -0.37 -12.70 24.50
CA GLN A 10 -0.12 -11.89 23.32
C GLN A 10 0.80 -12.69 22.40
N ILE A 11 0.24 -13.27 21.35
CA ILE A 11 1.03 -13.76 20.22
C ILE A 11 1.55 -12.51 19.52
N THR A 12 2.74 -12.05 19.90
CA THR A 12 3.40 -10.94 19.21
C THR A 12 3.87 -11.46 17.86
N ARG A 13 3.11 -11.20 16.80
CA ARG A 13 3.61 -11.36 15.43
C ARG A 13 4.79 -10.41 15.24
N PRO A 14 5.89 -10.84 14.59
CA PRO A 14 6.98 -9.92 14.29
C PRO A 14 6.45 -8.78 13.42
N GLU A 15 6.88 -7.56 13.72
CA GLU A 15 6.51 -6.37 12.94
C GLU A 15 6.94 -6.55 11.47
N PRO A 16 6.08 -6.20 10.49
CA PRO A 16 6.43 -6.33 9.09
C PRO A 16 7.60 -5.41 8.72
N SER A 17 8.57 -5.94 7.96
CA SER A 17 9.65 -5.14 7.40
C SER A 17 9.12 -4.16 6.35
N ARG A 18 9.43 -2.87 6.49
CA ARG A 18 9.05 -1.81 5.54
C ARG A 18 10.14 -1.45 4.53
N ARG A 19 11.21 -2.25 4.48
CA ARG A 19 12.34 -2.05 3.56
C ARG A 19 11.88 -1.85 2.10
N PHE A 20 10.87 -2.60 1.66
CA PHE A 20 10.17 -2.35 0.40
C PHE A 20 8.66 -2.57 0.57
N SER A 21 7.85 -1.65 0.04
CA SER A 21 6.40 -1.74 0.07
C SER A 21 5.73 -1.28 -1.22
N VAL A 22 4.51 -1.77 -1.47
CA VAL A 22 3.65 -1.27 -2.55
C VAL A 22 2.64 -0.30 -1.96
N ALA A 23 2.53 0.89 -2.57
CA ALA A 23 1.70 1.96 -2.06
C ALA A 23 0.20 1.61 -2.08
N PRO A 24 -0.59 2.10 -1.11
CA PRO A 24 -2.04 2.06 -1.16
C PRO A 24 -2.54 2.92 -2.33
N MET A 25 -3.30 2.32 -3.26
CA MET A 25 -3.77 2.97 -4.47
C MET A 25 -5.23 2.61 -4.74
N MET A 26 -6.12 3.60 -4.58
CA MET A 26 -7.55 3.47 -4.89
C MET A 26 -7.79 2.90 -6.29
N ASP A 27 -8.76 2.01 -6.39
CA ASP A 27 -9.17 1.20 -7.54
C ASP A 27 -8.11 0.24 -8.09
N TRP A 28 -6.92 0.17 -7.47
CA TRP A 28 -5.76 -0.59 -7.96
C TRP A 28 -5.34 -1.67 -6.98
N THR A 29 -4.96 -1.34 -5.73
CA THR A 29 -4.48 -2.32 -4.73
C THR A 29 -5.62 -3.00 -3.98
N ASP A 30 -6.63 -3.46 -4.71
CA ASP A 30 -7.65 -4.36 -4.18
C ASP A 30 -7.05 -5.75 -3.87
N ARG A 31 -7.86 -6.65 -3.29
CA ARG A 31 -7.39 -8.00 -2.92
C ARG A 31 -6.88 -8.82 -4.11
N HIS A 32 -7.41 -8.60 -5.31
CA HIS A 32 -7.03 -9.35 -6.51
C HIS A 32 -5.66 -8.90 -7.00
N CYS A 33 -5.41 -7.59 -6.99
CA CYS A 33 -4.08 -7.04 -7.26
C CYS A 33 -3.06 -7.53 -6.23
N ARG A 34 -3.37 -7.43 -4.93
CA ARG A 34 -2.44 -7.82 -3.86
C ARG A 34 -2.11 -9.31 -3.88
N PHE A 35 -3.10 -10.17 -4.13
CA PHE A 35 -2.86 -11.60 -4.33
C PHE A 35 -1.86 -11.84 -5.48
N PHE A 36 -2.05 -11.17 -6.62
CA PHE A 36 -1.12 -11.27 -7.75
C PHE A 36 0.28 -10.76 -7.40
N LEU A 37 0.42 -9.59 -6.76
CA LEU A 37 1.73 -9.04 -6.38
C LEU A 37 2.48 -9.95 -5.40
N ARG A 38 1.75 -10.66 -4.52
CA ARG A 38 2.32 -11.65 -3.59
C ARG A 38 2.84 -12.93 -4.29
N LEU A 39 2.35 -13.24 -5.49
CA LEU A 39 2.96 -14.30 -6.30
C LEU A 39 4.37 -13.91 -6.77
N LEU A 40 4.63 -12.61 -6.94
CA LEU A 40 5.91 -12.06 -7.39
C LEU A 40 6.90 -11.85 -6.26
N SER A 41 6.46 -11.37 -5.10
CA SER A 41 7.31 -11.15 -3.92
C SER A 41 6.66 -11.66 -2.64
N LYS A 42 7.41 -12.41 -1.83
CA LYS A 42 7.00 -12.96 -0.53
C LYS A 42 7.26 -12.01 0.63
N HIS A 43 8.20 -11.07 0.49
CA HIS A 43 8.60 -10.18 1.58
C HIS A 43 8.06 -8.75 1.48
N THR A 44 7.67 -8.29 0.28
CA THR A 44 7.09 -6.96 0.08
C THR A 44 5.91 -6.74 1.02
N LEU A 45 5.91 -5.63 1.76
CA LEU A 45 4.73 -5.19 2.51
C LEU A 45 3.69 -4.63 1.54
N LEU A 46 2.51 -5.25 1.53
CA LEU A 46 1.38 -4.80 0.72
C LEU A 46 0.47 -3.90 1.54
N TYR A 47 -0.13 -2.91 0.90
CA TYR A 47 -1.15 -2.05 1.50
C TYR A 47 -2.48 -2.23 0.78
N THR A 48 -3.58 -2.20 1.54
CA THR A 48 -4.92 -2.10 0.97
C THR A 48 -5.11 -0.79 0.21
N GLU A 49 -6.24 -0.66 -0.50
CA GLU A 49 -6.78 0.67 -0.76
C GLU A 49 -7.09 1.41 0.55
N MET A 50 -7.25 2.74 0.48
CA MET A 50 -7.68 3.51 1.65
C MET A 50 -9.15 3.17 1.98
N VAL A 51 -9.40 2.71 3.20
CA VAL A 51 -10.75 2.42 3.71
C VAL A 51 -11.14 3.48 4.73
N THR A 52 -12.29 4.12 4.57
CA THR A 52 -12.73 5.16 5.52
C THR A 52 -13.31 4.56 6.80
N THR A 53 -13.22 5.27 7.92
CA THR A 53 -13.85 4.82 9.19
C THR A 53 -15.34 4.55 9.02
N GLY A 54 -16.06 5.46 8.36
CA GLY A 54 -17.48 5.28 8.08
C GLY A 54 -17.82 4.04 7.26
N ALA A 55 -16.93 3.61 6.34
CA ALA A 55 -17.13 2.39 5.56
C ALA A 55 -17.05 1.12 6.44
N LEU A 56 -16.19 1.11 7.46
CA LEU A 56 -16.07 0.00 8.39
C LEU A 56 -17.15 0.00 9.47
N LEU A 57 -17.49 1.17 10.00
CA LEU A 57 -18.40 1.28 11.16
C LEU A 57 -19.88 1.27 10.79
N HIS A 58 -20.23 1.72 9.58
CA HIS A 58 -21.63 1.96 9.21
C HIS A 58 -22.06 1.22 7.94
N ASN A 59 -21.18 0.41 7.35
CA ASN A 59 -21.48 -0.35 6.15
C ASN A 59 -20.96 -1.80 6.30
N ASP A 60 -20.69 -2.48 5.19
CA ASP A 60 -20.20 -3.86 5.19
C ASP A 60 -18.69 -3.94 5.53
N ALA A 61 -18.38 -3.98 6.82
CA ALA A 61 -17.00 -4.13 7.32
C ALA A 61 -16.30 -5.35 6.71
N GLN A 62 -17.00 -6.47 6.58
CA GLN A 62 -16.43 -7.71 6.04
C GLN A 62 -16.00 -7.55 4.58
N ARG A 63 -16.73 -6.75 3.79
CA ARG A 63 -16.32 -6.44 2.41
C ARG A 63 -14.98 -5.71 2.36
N PHE A 64 -14.76 -4.74 3.24
CA PHE A 64 -13.55 -3.91 3.21
C PHE A 64 -12.33 -4.56 3.88
N LEU A 65 -12.56 -5.44 4.86
CA LEU A 65 -11.49 -6.17 5.57
C LEU A 65 -11.10 -7.49 4.90
N ARG A 66 -11.83 -7.92 3.86
CA ARG A 66 -11.58 -9.22 3.21
C ARG A 66 -10.23 -9.24 2.50
N HIS A 67 -9.41 -10.21 2.89
CA HIS A 67 -8.14 -10.56 2.25
C HIS A 67 -7.93 -12.07 2.29
N ASP A 68 -7.01 -12.56 1.48
CA ASP A 68 -6.49 -13.92 1.51
C ASP A 68 -5.27 -14.00 2.43
N VAL A 69 -5.12 -15.11 3.16
CA VAL A 69 -3.99 -15.32 4.08
C VAL A 69 -2.63 -15.26 3.39
N SER A 70 -2.57 -15.58 2.09
CA SER A 70 -1.32 -15.45 1.33
C SER A 70 -0.83 -14.01 1.24
N GLU A 71 -1.72 -13.01 1.34
CA GLU A 71 -1.36 -11.59 1.17
C GLU A 71 -0.38 -11.07 2.23
N HIS A 72 -0.21 -11.74 3.37
CA HIS A 72 0.74 -11.34 4.40
C HIS A 72 2.20 -11.28 3.91
N PRO A 73 3.01 -10.29 4.37
CA PRO A 73 2.64 -9.20 5.27
C PRO A 73 1.75 -8.13 4.61
N LEU A 74 0.70 -7.70 5.32
CA LEU A 74 -0.36 -6.84 4.80
C LEU A 74 -0.77 -5.75 5.82
N ALA A 75 -0.77 -4.50 5.37
CA ALA A 75 -1.23 -3.33 6.11
C ALA A 75 -2.61 -2.85 5.62
N LEU A 76 -3.51 -2.53 6.56
CA LEU A 76 -4.76 -1.82 6.26
C LEU A 76 -4.51 -0.31 6.34
N GLN A 77 -4.80 0.43 5.27
CA GLN A 77 -4.79 1.89 5.32
C GLN A 77 -6.18 2.45 5.64
N LEU A 78 -6.28 3.21 6.74
CA LEU A 78 -7.48 3.90 7.18
C LEU A 78 -7.49 5.38 6.76
N GLY A 79 -8.68 5.89 6.46
CA GLY A 79 -8.98 7.31 6.28
C GLY A 79 -10.02 7.79 7.30
N GLY A 80 -9.67 8.74 8.14
CA GLY A 80 -10.56 9.28 9.18
C GLY A 80 -9.85 10.35 10.00
N SER A 81 -10.62 11.04 10.85
CA SER A 81 -10.11 12.10 11.74
C SER A 81 -10.78 12.13 13.11
N VAL A 82 -11.67 11.18 13.41
CA VAL A 82 -12.30 11.03 14.72
C VAL A 82 -11.52 9.97 15.50
N PRO A 83 -10.80 10.32 16.60
CA PRO A 83 -9.92 9.38 17.29
C PRO A 83 -10.62 8.10 17.75
N ALA A 84 -11.83 8.21 18.30
CA ALA A 84 -12.60 7.06 18.79
C ALA A 84 -13.01 6.10 17.65
N GLU A 85 -13.36 6.63 16.47
CA GLU A 85 -13.70 5.82 15.30
C GLU A 85 -12.47 5.11 14.73
N LEU A 86 -11.35 5.82 14.63
CA LEU A 86 -10.09 5.24 14.17
C LEU A 86 -9.60 4.13 15.10
N ALA A 87 -9.72 4.32 16.42
CA ALA A 87 -9.44 3.29 17.41
C ALA A 87 -10.33 2.04 17.24
N ALA A 88 -11.62 2.23 16.95
CA ALA A 88 -12.53 1.11 16.68
C ALA A 88 -12.17 0.38 15.37
N CYS A 89 -11.86 1.11 14.31
CA CYS A 89 -11.44 0.54 13.04
C CYS A 89 -10.08 -0.18 13.14
N ALA A 90 -9.14 0.33 13.95
CA ALA A 90 -7.88 -0.32 14.20
C ALA A 90 -8.09 -1.70 14.87
N ARG A 91 -8.98 -1.79 15.88
CA ARG A 91 -9.36 -3.08 16.48
C ARG A 91 -9.94 -4.05 15.46
N LEU A 92 -10.85 -3.58 14.60
CA LEU A 92 -11.41 -4.41 13.53
C LEU A 92 -10.32 -4.91 12.57
N ALA A 93 -9.30 -4.11 12.29
CA ALA A 93 -8.16 -4.52 11.47
C ALA A 93 -7.31 -5.60 12.15
N GLU A 94 -6.97 -5.41 13.43
CA GLU A 94 -6.22 -6.41 14.21
C GLU A 94 -7.00 -7.73 14.34
N GLU A 95 -8.31 -7.65 14.63
CA GLU A 95 -9.20 -8.81 14.71
C GLU A 95 -9.33 -9.54 13.36
N ALA A 96 -9.33 -8.80 12.24
CA ALA A 96 -9.30 -9.37 10.91
C ALA A 96 -7.94 -9.99 10.56
N GLY A 97 -6.88 -9.71 11.33
CA GLY A 97 -5.57 -10.32 11.20
C GLY A 97 -4.55 -9.53 10.41
N TYR A 98 -4.77 -8.24 10.13
CA TYR A 98 -3.77 -7.37 9.50
C TYR A 98 -2.50 -7.25 10.36
N ASP A 99 -1.35 -7.04 9.71
CA ASP A 99 -0.05 -6.94 10.40
C ASP A 99 0.30 -5.51 10.80
N GLU A 100 -0.41 -4.53 10.24
CA GLU A 100 -0.23 -3.09 10.49
C GLU A 100 -1.52 -2.32 10.18
N VAL A 101 -1.75 -1.23 10.93
CA VAL A 101 -2.72 -0.19 10.57
C VAL A 101 -2.00 1.09 10.20
N ASN A 102 -2.27 1.64 9.02
CA ASN A 102 -1.69 2.90 8.55
C ASN A 102 -2.75 4.00 8.46
N LEU A 103 -2.45 5.21 8.94
CA LEU A 103 -3.32 6.37 8.80
C LEU A 103 -2.94 7.18 7.55
N ASN A 104 -3.90 7.41 6.66
CA ASN A 104 -3.72 8.26 5.49
C ASN A 104 -3.77 9.76 5.85
N VAL A 105 -2.64 10.44 5.70
CA VAL A 105 -2.49 11.90 5.83
C VAL A 105 -1.87 12.48 4.54
N GLY A 106 -2.18 11.86 3.38
CA GLY A 106 -1.49 12.18 2.12
C GLY A 106 -2.36 12.22 0.86
N CYS A 107 -3.61 11.76 0.92
CA CYS A 107 -4.53 11.82 -0.21
C CYS A 107 -5.03 13.26 -0.44
N PRO A 108 -4.79 13.88 -1.60
CA PRO A 108 -5.23 15.25 -1.88
C PRO A 108 -6.65 15.34 -2.46
N SER A 109 -7.42 14.25 -2.52
CA SER A 109 -8.72 14.27 -3.24
C SER A 109 -9.81 15.04 -2.50
N ASP A 110 -10.51 15.93 -3.20
CA ASP A 110 -11.64 16.70 -2.68
C ASP A 110 -12.73 15.83 -2.03
N ARG A 111 -12.94 14.62 -2.57
CA ARG A 111 -13.92 13.64 -2.05
C ARG A 111 -13.69 13.28 -0.58
N VAL A 112 -12.43 13.36 -0.12
CA VAL A 112 -12.03 12.97 1.23
C VAL A 112 -11.71 14.19 2.10
N GLN A 113 -11.27 15.30 1.49
CA GLN A 113 -11.00 16.55 2.20
C GLN A 113 -12.23 17.07 2.96
N ASN A 114 -13.43 16.99 2.37
CA ASN A 114 -14.68 17.47 2.99
C ASN A 114 -15.03 16.75 4.31
N ASN A 115 -14.46 15.57 4.55
CA ASN A 115 -14.65 14.80 5.78
C ASN A 115 -13.40 14.82 6.68
N MET A 116 -12.48 15.77 6.47
CA MET A 116 -11.20 15.85 7.19
C MET A 116 -10.37 14.57 7.06
N ILE A 117 -10.20 14.06 5.83
CA ILE A 117 -9.40 12.86 5.55
C ILE A 117 -8.31 13.19 4.54
N GLY A 118 -7.12 12.61 4.74
CA GLY A 118 -6.01 12.74 3.80
C GLY A 118 -5.13 13.96 4.05
N ALA A 119 -4.63 14.57 2.97
CA ALA A 119 -3.57 15.57 3.06
C ALA A 119 -3.97 16.85 3.81
N CYS A 120 -5.27 17.20 3.88
CA CYS A 120 -5.72 18.34 4.67
C CYS A 120 -5.35 18.22 6.16
N LEU A 121 -5.22 16.99 6.68
CA LEU A 121 -4.81 16.73 8.06
C LEU A 121 -3.37 17.18 8.38
N MET A 122 -2.53 17.45 7.37
CA MET A 122 -1.23 18.09 7.59
C MET A 122 -1.35 19.49 8.20
N GLY A 123 -2.50 20.16 8.03
CA GLY A 123 -2.81 21.43 8.71
C GLY A 123 -3.27 21.27 10.17
N HIS A 124 -3.40 20.03 10.67
CA HIS A 124 -3.98 19.70 11.97
C HIS A 124 -3.12 18.68 12.74
N PRO A 125 -1.85 18.98 13.03
CA PRO A 125 -0.90 18.02 13.63
C PRO A 125 -1.38 17.45 14.98
N ALA A 126 -1.95 18.29 15.86
CA ALA A 126 -2.50 17.85 17.15
C ALA A 126 -3.65 16.83 16.98
N LEU A 127 -4.52 17.03 15.99
CA LEU A 127 -5.60 16.08 15.71
C LEU A 127 -5.06 14.73 15.22
N VAL A 128 -4.05 14.75 14.36
CA VAL A 128 -3.39 13.52 13.89
C VAL A 128 -2.70 12.80 15.05
N ALA A 129 -2.04 13.54 15.95
CA ALA A 129 -1.45 12.99 17.16
C ALA A 129 -2.50 12.30 18.05
N ASP A 130 -3.65 12.94 18.29
CA ASP A 130 -4.77 12.35 19.05
C ASP A 130 -5.31 11.08 18.37
N CYS A 131 -5.45 11.09 17.05
CA CYS A 131 -5.89 9.95 16.26
C CYS A 131 -4.93 8.77 16.37
N VAL A 132 -3.63 9.01 16.17
CA VAL A 132 -2.59 7.99 16.25
C VAL A 132 -2.49 7.41 17.65
N LYS A 133 -2.52 8.26 18.68
CA LYS A 133 -2.54 7.81 20.08
C LYS A 133 -3.73 6.88 20.34
N ALA A 134 -4.94 7.29 19.97
CA ALA A 134 -6.14 6.50 20.18
C ALA A 134 -6.10 5.15 19.45
N MET A 135 -5.56 5.11 18.22
CA MET A 135 -5.34 3.85 17.49
C MET A 135 -4.33 2.96 18.19
N ARG A 136 -3.17 3.50 18.59
CA ARG A 136 -2.09 2.74 19.26
C ARG A 136 -2.53 2.17 20.60
N ASP A 137 -3.27 2.94 21.39
CA ASP A 137 -3.79 2.49 22.68
C ASP A 137 -4.83 1.37 22.52
N ALA A 138 -5.37 1.17 21.31
CA ALA A 138 -6.43 0.21 21.02
C ALA A 138 -5.96 -1.13 20.44
N VAL A 139 -4.73 -1.25 19.93
CA VAL A 139 -4.22 -2.46 19.25
C VAL A 139 -2.78 -2.80 19.66
N GLY A 140 -2.38 -4.05 19.47
CA GLY A 140 -1.00 -4.53 19.65
C GLY A 140 -0.13 -4.48 18.39
N ILE A 141 -0.73 -4.40 17.20
CA ILE A 141 -0.02 -4.25 15.92
C ILE A 141 0.48 -2.80 15.69
N PRO A 142 1.52 -2.59 14.87
CA PRO A 142 2.03 -1.26 14.55
C PRO A 142 0.97 -0.32 13.96
N VAL A 143 1.00 0.94 14.42
CA VAL A 143 0.24 2.04 13.84
C VAL A 143 1.22 3.03 13.22
N THR A 144 1.08 3.26 11.92
CA THR A 144 2.02 4.07 11.11
C THR A 144 1.28 5.20 10.40
N VAL A 145 2.02 6.19 9.87
CA VAL A 145 1.41 7.34 9.16
C VAL A 145 2.00 7.47 7.77
N LYS A 146 1.15 7.61 6.75
CA LYS A 146 1.58 7.98 5.40
C LYS A 146 1.17 9.41 5.09
N HIS A 147 2.15 10.29 4.88
CA HIS A 147 1.92 11.72 4.65
C HIS A 147 2.70 12.26 3.43
N ARG A 148 2.57 13.57 3.19
CA ARG A 148 3.34 14.34 2.21
C ARG A 148 4.31 15.28 2.93
N ILE A 149 5.16 15.99 2.20
CA ILE A 149 6.09 16.96 2.82
C ILE A 149 5.45 18.32 3.14
N GLY A 150 4.16 18.51 2.83
CA GLY A 150 3.42 19.74 3.10
C GLY A 150 2.13 19.83 2.29
N ILE A 151 1.38 20.90 2.52
CA ILE A 151 0.22 21.30 1.70
C ILE A 151 0.40 22.74 1.19
N ASN A 152 -0.31 23.15 0.15
CA ASN A 152 -0.24 24.53 -0.35
C ASN A 152 -0.49 25.55 0.77
N GLY A 153 0.46 26.46 0.98
CA GLY A 153 0.42 27.48 2.04
C GLY A 153 0.92 27.00 3.42
N ARG A 154 1.30 25.72 3.55
CA ARG A 154 1.96 25.12 4.74
C ARG A 154 2.94 24.03 4.31
N ASP A 155 4.03 24.43 3.68
CA ASP A 155 5.06 23.55 3.12
C ASP A 155 6.49 23.93 3.55
N SER A 156 6.63 24.73 4.60
CA SER A 156 7.94 25.01 5.18
C SER A 156 8.49 23.78 5.91
N TYR A 157 9.82 23.66 5.97
CA TYR A 157 10.46 22.56 6.68
C TYR A 157 10.15 22.54 8.18
N ALA A 158 10.00 23.73 8.79
CA ALA A 158 9.63 23.86 10.19
C ALA A 158 8.22 23.30 10.48
N GLU A 159 7.25 23.57 9.60
CA GLU A 159 5.90 23.00 9.71
C GLU A 159 5.90 21.48 9.53
N LEU A 160 6.72 20.95 8.62
CA LEU A 160 6.91 19.51 8.48
C LEU A 160 7.48 18.88 9.76
N CYS A 161 8.50 19.51 10.36
CA CYS A 161 9.10 19.04 11.62
C CYS A 161 8.12 19.12 12.78
N ASP A 162 7.33 20.19 12.89
CA ASP A 162 6.28 20.33 13.89
C ASP A 162 5.23 19.20 13.77
N PHE A 163 4.77 18.94 12.54
CA PHE A 163 3.84 17.83 12.27
C PHE A 163 4.42 16.48 12.68
N VAL A 164 5.63 16.14 12.23
CA VAL A 164 6.27 14.86 12.53
C VAL A 164 6.57 14.72 14.02
N GLY A 165 7.04 15.80 14.66
CA GLY A 165 7.34 15.85 16.09
C GLY A 165 6.11 15.56 16.95
N GLN A 166 4.98 16.21 16.70
CA GLN A 166 3.75 15.98 17.46
C GLN A 166 3.24 14.53 17.30
N VAL A 167 3.28 14.00 16.08
CA VAL A 167 2.82 12.63 15.81
C VAL A 167 3.79 11.58 16.38
N ARG A 168 5.10 11.86 16.39
CA ARG A 168 6.11 11.04 17.10
C ARG A 168 5.84 11.03 18.60
N ASP A 169 5.55 12.18 19.19
CA ASP A 169 5.34 12.31 20.64
C ASP A 169 4.04 11.58 21.09
N ALA A 170 3.08 11.40 20.18
CA ALA A 170 1.93 10.50 20.35
C ALA A 170 2.28 8.99 20.26
N GLY A 171 3.53 8.66 19.92
CA GLY A 171 4.08 7.31 19.90
C GLY A 171 4.24 6.70 18.50
N CYS A 172 3.95 7.42 17.42
CA CYS A 172 4.25 6.95 16.06
C CYS A 172 5.76 6.82 15.87
N ARG A 173 6.22 5.69 15.33
CA ARG A 173 7.65 5.46 15.05
C ARG A 173 7.98 5.24 13.58
N SER A 174 6.97 5.04 12.73
CA SER A 174 7.16 4.79 11.30
C SER A 174 6.31 5.73 10.45
N PHE A 175 6.98 6.41 9.51
CA PHE A 175 6.37 7.39 8.63
C PHE A 175 6.73 7.07 7.17
N THR A 176 5.72 6.94 6.32
CA THR A 176 5.92 6.94 4.87
C THR A 176 5.76 8.34 4.30
N VAL A 177 6.83 8.89 3.74
CA VAL A 177 6.89 10.27 3.26
C VAL A 177 6.79 10.29 1.74
N HIS A 178 5.64 10.72 1.21
CA HIS A 178 5.58 11.08 -0.21
C HIS A 178 6.28 12.43 -0.39
N ALA A 179 7.42 12.43 -1.10
CA ALA A 179 8.32 13.59 -1.24
C ALA A 179 7.81 14.71 -2.19
N ARG A 180 6.49 14.95 -2.22
CA ARG A 180 5.83 16.07 -2.90
C ARG A 180 4.84 16.71 -1.94
N ILE A 181 4.67 18.02 -2.02
CA ILE A 181 3.54 18.70 -1.37
C ILE A 181 2.21 18.23 -1.97
N ALA A 182 1.12 18.42 -1.26
CA ALA A 182 -0.24 18.32 -1.81
C ALA A 182 -0.79 19.72 -2.10
N ILE A 183 -1.25 19.94 -3.32
CA ILE A 183 -2.06 21.10 -3.67
C ILE A 183 -3.52 20.69 -3.51
N LEU A 184 -4.21 21.26 -2.53
CA LEU A 184 -5.55 20.85 -2.12
C LEU A 184 -6.66 21.41 -3.03
N GLU A 185 -6.37 22.42 -3.83
CA GLU A 185 -7.34 23.05 -4.73
C GLU A 185 -6.80 23.15 -6.15
N GLY A 186 -7.68 22.95 -7.15
CA GLY A 186 -7.36 23.20 -8.56
C GLY A 186 -6.52 22.13 -9.27
N LEU A 187 -6.02 21.10 -8.56
CA LEU A 187 -5.33 19.96 -9.15
C LEU A 187 -6.05 18.64 -8.85
N SER A 188 -6.24 17.81 -9.87
CA SER A 188 -6.71 16.44 -9.68
C SER A 188 -5.69 15.60 -8.87
N PRO A 189 -6.11 14.47 -8.27
CA PRO A 189 -5.18 13.56 -7.59
C PRO A 189 -4.05 13.04 -8.49
N LYS A 190 -4.27 12.94 -9.80
CA LYS A 190 -3.23 12.55 -10.76
C LYS A 190 -2.19 13.65 -10.92
N GLU A 191 -2.63 14.88 -11.17
CA GLU A 191 -1.77 16.04 -11.32
C GLU A 191 -0.95 16.30 -10.04
N ASN A 192 -1.55 16.10 -8.87
CA ASN A 192 -0.87 16.16 -7.58
C ASN A 192 0.30 15.16 -7.39
N ARG A 193 0.42 14.16 -8.26
CA ARG A 193 1.53 13.19 -8.28
C ARG A 193 2.52 13.44 -9.41
N GLU A 194 2.31 14.46 -10.23
CA GLU A 194 3.09 14.75 -11.44
C GLU A 194 3.62 16.19 -11.42
N ILE A 195 2.78 17.18 -11.08
CA ILE A 195 3.09 18.61 -11.20
C ILE A 195 4.00 19.13 -10.08
N PRO A 196 3.69 18.98 -8.77
CA PRO A 196 4.62 19.46 -7.75
C PRO A 196 5.95 18.70 -7.85
N PRO A 197 7.10 19.38 -7.73
CA PRO A 197 8.40 18.73 -7.86
C PRO A 197 8.63 17.75 -6.71
N LEU A 198 9.40 16.70 -6.99
CA LEU A 198 9.93 15.82 -5.95
C LEU A 198 11.03 16.55 -5.18
N ARG A 199 11.02 16.39 -3.86
CA ARG A 199 11.97 16.99 -2.93
C ARG A 199 12.50 15.92 -1.98
N TYR A 200 13.29 15.00 -2.53
CA TYR A 200 13.94 13.94 -1.74
C TYR A 200 14.93 14.51 -0.72
N ASP A 201 15.53 15.66 -1.02
CA ASP A 201 16.38 16.44 -0.11
C ASP A 201 15.66 16.79 1.19
N VAL A 202 14.39 17.20 1.11
CA VAL A 202 13.57 17.52 2.29
C VAL A 202 13.29 16.29 3.14
N ALA A 203 12.98 15.15 2.51
CA ALA A 203 12.76 13.89 3.21
C ALA A 203 14.05 13.36 3.85
N ALA A 204 15.21 13.52 3.19
CA ALA A 204 16.50 13.13 3.71
C ALA A 204 16.90 13.99 4.92
N GLN A 205 16.66 15.30 4.86
CA GLN A 205 16.85 16.20 6.00
C GLN A 205 15.96 15.77 7.18
N LEU A 206 14.70 15.41 6.93
CA LEU A 206 13.82 14.85 7.96
C LEU A 206 14.38 13.56 8.60
N LYS A 207 15.00 12.66 7.82
CA LYS A 207 15.66 11.46 8.36
C LYS A 207 16.85 11.80 9.25
N ALA A 208 17.64 12.80 8.87
CA ALA A 208 18.80 13.25 9.65
C ALA A 208 18.37 13.87 10.99
N ASP A 209 17.29 14.66 10.99
CA ASP A 209 16.80 15.36 12.18
C ASP A 209 15.97 14.48 13.13
N PHE A 210 15.43 13.36 12.61
CA PHE A 210 14.69 12.35 13.39
C PHE A 210 15.28 10.95 13.22
N PRO A 211 16.51 10.69 13.70
CA PRO A 211 17.21 9.42 13.49
C PRO A 211 16.56 8.24 14.23
N ASP A 212 15.72 8.50 15.24
CA ASP A 212 14.98 7.50 15.99
C ASP A 212 13.70 7.02 15.29
N LEU A 213 13.31 7.64 14.16
CA LEU A 213 12.16 7.26 13.37
C LEU A 213 12.55 6.37 12.19
N GLU A 214 11.67 5.43 11.85
CA GLU A 214 11.68 4.72 10.57
C GLU A 214 11.00 5.59 9.51
N LEU A 215 11.75 6.05 8.50
CA LEU A 215 11.24 6.85 7.39
C LEU A 215 11.32 6.06 6.08
N VAL A 216 10.14 5.82 5.49
CA VAL A 216 9.97 5.14 4.20
C VAL A 216 9.76 6.17 3.11
N LEU A 217 10.69 6.27 2.15
CA LEU A 217 10.58 7.22 1.05
C LEU A 217 9.53 6.77 0.02
N ASN A 218 8.70 7.71 -0.43
CA ASN A 218 7.72 7.46 -1.48
C ASN A 218 7.71 8.55 -2.57
N GLY A 219 7.43 8.11 -3.80
CA GLY A 219 7.03 8.96 -4.92
C GLY A 219 8.12 9.11 -5.96
N GLY A 220 7.84 8.74 -7.21
CA GLY A 220 8.75 8.96 -8.34
C GLY A 220 9.79 7.87 -8.60
N ILE A 221 9.94 6.91 -7.68
CA ILE A 221 10.86 5.77 -7.80
C ILE A 221 10.34 4.79 -8.87
N LYS A 222 11.22 4.37 -9.79
CA LYS A 222 10.92 3.56 -10.98
C LYS A 222 11.77 2.30 -11.13
N THR A 223 12.93 2.22 -10.50
CA THR A 223 13.85 1.08 -10.68
C THR A 223 14.34 0.52 -9.34
N LEU A 224 14.80 -0.73 -9.34
CA LEU A 224 15.43 -1.33 -8.16
C LEU A 224 16.79 -0.68 -7.85
N GLU A 225 17.48 -0.15 -8.87
CA GLU A 225 18.69 0.66 -8.69
C GLU A 225 18.40 1.95 -7.91
N GLU A 226 17.33 2.68 -8.26
CA GLU A 226 16.86 3.83 -7.48
C GLU A 226 16.44 3.42 -6.06
N CYS A 227 15.83 2.23 -5.90
CA CYS A 227 15.51 1.70 -4.58
C CYS A 227 16.79 1.52 -3.74
N HIS A 228 17.82 0.87 -4.28
CA HIS A 228 19.11 0.69 -3.60
C HIS A 228 19.73 2.03 -3.20
N ALA A 229 19.78 2.99 -4.12
CA ALA A 229 20.32 4.32 -3.83
C ALA A 229 19.57 5.03 -2.70
N HIS A 230 18.24 4.96 -2.69
CA HIS A 230 17.45 5.55 -1.61
C HIS A 230 17.60 4.81 -0.27
N LEU A 231 17.78 3.50 -0.30
CA LEU A 231 17.98 2.67 0.90
C LEU A 231 19.33 2.90 1.60
N GLU A 232 20.26 3.65 0.98
CA GLU A 232 21.46 4.15 1.66
C GLU A 232 21.14 5.27 2.67
N THR A 233 19.99 5.93 2.52
CA THR A 233 19.56 7.05 3.39
C THR A 233 18.31 6.70 4.21
N PHE A 234 17.32 6.06 3.57
CA PHE A 234 16.01 5.78 4.16
C PHE A 234 15.91 4.33 4.62
N ASP A 235 15.10 4.06 5.63
CA ASP A 235 14.91 2.70 6.17
C ASP A 235 14.08 1.82 5.21
N GLY A 236 13.30 2.45 4.35
CA GLY A 236 12.50 1.76 3.35
C GLY A 236 12.14 2.62 2.15
N VAL A 237 11.66 1.96 1.10
CA VAL A 237 11.07 2.61 -0.07
C VAL A 237 9.67 2.07 -0.35
N MET A 238 8.80 2.93 -0.86
CA MET A 238 7.45 2.57 -1.27
C MET A 238 7.22 2.92 -2.73
N LEU A 239 6.89 1.92 -3.55
CA LEU A 239 6.57 2.09 -4.97
C LEU A 239 5.06 2.10 -5.17
N GLY A 240 4.56 3.08 -5.92
CA GLY A 240 3.15 3.18 -6.30
C GLY A 240 2.93 2.75 -7.74
N ARG A 241 2.78 3.74 -8.63
CA ARG A 241 2.43 3.51 -10.04
C ARG A 241 3.34 2.53 -10.77
N GLU A 242 4.64 2.55 -10.48
CA GLU A 242 5.58 1.63 -11.12
C GLU A 242 5.28 0.17 -10.76
N ALA A 243 5.01 -0.14 -9.49
CA ALA A 243 4.66 -1.49 -9.06
C ALA A 243 3.36 -2.01 -9.70
N TYR A 244 2.45 -1.13 -10.12
CA TYR A 244 1.23 -1.50 -10.83
C TYR A 244 1.41 -1.62 -12.34
N HIS A 245 2.17 -0.71 -12.96
CA HIS A 245 2.37 -0.70 -14.41
C HIS A 245 3.41 -1.72 -14.87
N ASN A 246 4.44 -1.96 -14.06
CA ASN A 246 5.54 -2.88 -14.33
C ASN A 246 5.70 -3.90 -13.18
N PRO A 247 4.65 -4.66 -12.82
CA PRO A 247 4.62 -5.48 -11.61
C PRO A 247 5.73 -6.53 -11.56
N TYR A 248 6.26 -6.99 -12.70
CA TYR A 248 7.33 -7.99 -12.70
C TYR A 248 8.62 -7.52 -12.02
N LEU A 249 8.83 -6.20 -11.83
CA LEU A 249 9.95 -5.71 -11.02
C LEU A 249 9.94 -6.31 -9.59
N LEU A 250 8.76 -6.66 -9.06
CA LEU A 250 8.64 -7.31 -7.74
C LEU A 250 9.25 -8.71 -7.71
N ALA A 251 9.36 -9.42 -8.84
CA ALA A 251 9.92 -10.77 -8.89
C ALA A 251 11.39 -10.80 -8.44
N GLU A 252 12.09 -9.68 -8.56
CA GLU A 252 13.50 -9.52 -8.18
C GLU A 252 13.68 -8.86 -6.79
N VAL A 253 12.62 -8.28 -6.21
CA VAL A 253 12.67 -7.55 -4.93
C VAL A 253 13.16 -8.46 -3.80
N ASP A 254 12.66 -9.69 -3.71
CA ASP A 254 13.03 -10.59 -2.61
C ASP A 254 14.53 -10.90 -2.59
N GLN A 255 15.14 -11.12 -3.77
CA GLN A 255 16.58 -11.36 -3.85
C GLN A 255 17.37 -10.08 -3.63
N GLN A 256 17.06 -9.01 -4.37
CA GLN A 256 17.86 -7.78 -4.38
C GLN A 256 17.72 -6.99 -3.07
N LEU A 257 16.54 -6.98 -2.46
CA LEU A 257 16.22 -6.12 -1.33
C LEU A 257 16.01 -6.86 -0.01
N PHE A 258 15.76 -8.17 -0.02
CA PHE A 258 15.57 -8.95 1.20
C PHE A 258 16.59 -10.09 1.37
N GLY A 259 17.52 -10.26 0.43
CA GLY A 259 18.57 -11.28 0.52
C GLY A 259 18.04 -12.72 0.42
N SER A 260 16.90 -12.92 -0.22
CA SER A 260 16.35 -14.26 -0.45
C SER A 260 17.16 -15.04 -1.49
N ASP A 261 17.43 -16.32 -1.22
CA ASP A 261 18.05 -17.24 -2.18
C ASP A 261 17.00 -17.98 -3.06
N ALA A 262 15.70 -17.72 -2.83
CA ALA A 262 14.64 -18.35 -3.61
C ALA A 262 14.74 -17.93 -5.08
N PRO A 263 14.50 -18.85 -6.04
CA PRO A 263 14.57 -18.50 -7.46
C PRO A 263 13.51 -17.45 -7.84
N ILE A 264 13.90 -16.51 -8.71
CA ILE A 264 12.99 -15.52 -9.28
C ILE A 264 11.88 -16.25 -10.06
N VAL A 265 10.62 -15.98 -9.72
CA VAL A 265 9.47 -16.54 -10.41
C VAL A 265 9.39 -16.01 -11.83
N SER A 266 9.23 -16.90 -12.82
CA SER A 266 9.04 -16.46 -14.21
C SER A 266 7.65 -15.84 -14.41
N ARG A 267 7.49 -15.02 -15.44
CA ARG A 267 6.18 -14.45 -15.81
C ARG A 267 5.13 -15.53 -16.10
N SER A 268 5.52 -16.58 -16.82
CA SER A 268 4.62 -17.72 -17.10
C SER A 268 4.26 -18.50 -15.84
N ASP A 269 5.20 -18.69 -14.90
CA ASP A 269 4.91 -19.38 -13.64
C ASP A 269 3.98 -18.56 -12.75
N ALA A 270 4.15 -17.24 -12.71
CA ALA A 270 3.24 -16.34 -11.99
C ALA A 270 1.80 -16.43 -12.56
N MET A 271 1.66 -16.51 -13.89
CA MET A 271 0.35 -16.74 -14.53
C MET A 271 -0.24 -18.10 -14.16
N ALA A 272 0.58 -19.16 -14.17
CA ALA A 272 0.15 -20.51 -13.80
C ALA A 272 -0.32 -20.58 -12.34
N GLN A 273 0.39 -19.90 -11.42
CA GLN A 273 0.02 -19.81 -10.00
C GLN A 273 -1.24 -18.96 -9.77
N LEU A 274 -1.49 -17.95 -10.61
CA LEU A 274 -2.70 -17.11 -10.51
C LEU A 274 -3.95 -17.82 -11.04
N ARG A 275 -3.79 -18.74 -11.99
CA ARG A 275 -4.91 -19.40 -12.68
C ARG A 275 -5.90 -20.09 -11.72
N PRO A 276 -5.49 -20.89 -10.72
CA PRO A 276 -6.42 -21.47 -9.74
C PRO A 276 -7.24 -20.42 -8.98
N TYR A 277 -6.63 -19.29 -8.63
CA TYR A 277 -7.33 -18.19 -7.97
C TYR A 277 -8.40 -17.56 -8.88
N ILE A 278 -8.10 -17.38 -10.16
CA ILE A 278 -9.07 -16.89 -11.16
C ILE A 278 -10.26 -17.87 -11.29
N VAL A 279 -9.96 -19.17 -11.39
CA VAL A 279 -11.01 -20.21 -11.51
C VAL A 279 -11.92 -20.20 -10.28
N ALA A 280 -11.35 -20.15 -9.08
CA ALA A 280 -12.13 -20.11 -7.84
C ALA A 280 -13.01 -18.86 -7.75
N HIS A 281 -12.48 -17.69 -8.13
CA HIS A 281 -13.25 -16.45 -8.17
C HIS A 281 -14.42 -16.53 -9.15
N MET A 282 -14.20 -17.09 -10.34
CA MET A 282 -15.27 -17.31 -11.33
C MET A 282 -16.35 -18.27 -10.83
N GLN A 283 -15.96 -19.37 -10.17
CA GLN A 283 -16.90 -20.33 -9.56
C GLN A 283 -17.74 -19.69 -8.44
N SER A 284 -17.19 -18.69 -7.75
CA SER A 284 -17.92 -17.91 -6.74
C SER A 284 -18.83 -16.81 -7.32
N GLY A 285 -18.96 -16.73 -8.65
CA GLY A 285 -19.79 -15.75 -9.35
C GLY A 285 -19.07 -14.43 -9.71
N GLY A 286 -17.76 -14.35 -9.46
CA GLY A 286 -16.93 -13.21 -9.85
C GLY A 286 -16.60 -13.20 -11.35
N ALA A 287 -16.39 -12.03 -11.93
CA ALA A 287 -15.96 -11.92 -13.31
C ALA A 287 -14.43 -11.97 -13.42
N ILE A 288 -13.90 -12.65 -14.44
CA ILE A 288 -12.44 -12.79 -14.68
C ILE A 288 -11.72 -11.44 -14.77
N HIS A 289 -12.40 -10.41 -15.31
CA HIS A 289 -11.84 -9.08 -15.49
C HIS A 289 -11.60 -8.32 -14.17
N HIS A 290 -12.22 -8.75 -13.07
CA HIS A 290 -11.89 -8.24 -11.73
C HIS A 290 -10.42 -8.54 -11.39
N ILE A 291 -9.83 -9.60 -11.98
CA ILE A 291 -8.44 -10.01 -11.74
C ILE A 291 -7.55 -9.60 -12.91
N THR A 292 -7.93 -9.89 -14.16
CA THR A 292 -7.02 -9.70 -15.31
C THR A 292 -6.66 -8.24 -15.58
N ARG A 293 -7.47 -7.27 -15.14
CA ARG A 293 -7.14 -5.84 -15.20
C ARG A 293 -5.86 -5.48 -14.42
N HIS A 294 -5.50 -6.28 -13.41
CA HIS A 294 -4.34 -6.03 -12.54
C HIS A 294 -3.04 -6.64 -13.06
N ILE A 295 -3.12 -7.55 -14.04
CA ILE A 295 -1.93 -8.27 -14.54
C ILE A 295 -1.48 -7.79 -15.93
N LEU A 296 -2.14 -6.77 -16.50
CA LEU A 296 -1.81 -6.23 -17.82
C LEU A 296 -0.35 -5.76 -17.94
N GLY A 297 0.22 -5.27 -16.84
CA GLY A 297 1.60 -4.83 -16.76
C GLY A 297 2.64 -5.95 -16.76
N LEU A 298 2.23 -7.20 -16.51
CA LEU A 298 3.16 -8.33 -16.38
C LEU A 298 4.02 -8.53 -17.63
N GLY A 299 3.46 -8.29 -18.81
CA GLY A 299 4.19 -8.38 -20.08
C GLY A 299 5.05 -7.15 -20.42
N GLN A 300 5.13 -6.12 -19.58
CA GLN A 300 5.93 -4.92 -19.88
C GLN A 300 7.40 -5.30 -20.15
N GLY A 301 7.97 -4.74 -21.22
CA GLY A 301 9.34 -5.04 -21.68
C GLY A 301 9.51 -6.37 -22.41
N PHE A 302 8.50 -7.23 -22.46
CA PHE A 302 8.59 -8.55 -23.07
C PHE A 302 8.21 -8.54 -24.57
N PRO A 303 8.91 -9.29 -25.45
CA PRO A 303 8.47 -9.49 -26.84
C PRO A 303 7.05 -10.10 -26.88
N GLY A 304 6.08 -9.37 -27.41
CA GLY A 304 4.67 -9.78 -27.37
C GLY A 304 3.80 -9.05 -26.33
N ALA A 305 4.36 -8.12 -25.54
CA ALA A 305 3.63 -7.33 -24.52
C ALA A 305 2.32 -6.72 -25.04
N ARG A 306 2.32 -6.25 -26.29
CA ARG A 306 1.14 -5.65 -26.91
C ARG A 306 0.03 -6.68 -27.13
N ARG A 307 0.38 -7.87 -27.64
CA ARG A 307 -0.59 -8.95 -27.86
C ARG A 307 -1.09 -9.50 -26.53
N PHE A 308 -0.20 -9.69 -25.55
CA PHE A 308 -0.57 -10.05 -24.18
C PHE A 308 -1.64 -9.12 -23.60
N ARG A 309 -1.40 -7.80 -23.65
CA ARG A 309 -2.38 -6.81 -23.17
C ARG A 309 -3.69 -6.87 -23.96
N GLN A 310 -3.64 -7.02 -25.28
CA GLN A 310 -4.84 -7.11 -26.11
C GLN A 310 -5.70 -8.33 -25.76
N LEU A 311 -5.07 -9.49 -25.53
CA LEU A 311 -5.78 -10.70 -25.13
C LEU A 311 -6.56 -10.47 -23.84
N LEU A 312 -5.92 -9.89 -22.82
CA LEU A 312 -6.50 -9.72 -21.50
C LEU A 312 -7.42 -8.51 -21.32
N SER A 313 -7.32 -7.49 -22.16
CA SER A 313 -8.15 -6.28 -22.05
C SER A 313 -9.30 -6.20 -23.06
N ALA A 314 -9.26 -7.01 -24.12
CA ALA A 314 -10.27 -6.95 -25.19
C ALA A 314 -10.79 -8.34 -25.58
N ASP A 315 -9.90 -9.27 -25.94
CA ASP A 315 -10.33 -10.54 -26.54
C ASP A 315 -11.01 -11.45 -25.50
N ILE A 316 -10.53 -11.44 -24.25
CA ILE A 316 -11.08 -12.24 -23.14
C ILE A 316 -12.55 -11.95 -22.85
N HIS A 317 -13.01 -10.73 -23.11
CA HIS A 317 -14.39 -10.31 -22.89
C HIS A 317 -15.36 -10.81 -23.98
N LYS A 318 -14.82 -11.21 -25.14
CA LYS A 318 -15.59 -11.67 -26.30
C LYS A 318 -15.58 -13.19 -26.44
N ALA A 319 -14.68 -13.87 -25.72
CA ALA A 319 -14.48 -15.30 -25.82
C ALA A 319 -15.59 -16.09 -25.11
N GLN A 320 -16.00 -17.21 -25.73
CA GLN A 320 -16.87 -18.19 -25.08
C GLN A 320 -16.14 -18.91 -23.93
N ASP A 321 -14.83 -19.11 -24.07
CA ASP A 321 -13.95 -19.63 -23.03
C ASP A 321 -12.85 -18.61 -22.68
N PRO A 322 -13.09 -17.73 -21.67
CA PRO A 322 -12.11 -16.76 -21.20
C PRO A 322 -10.83 -17.39 -20.62
N LEU A 323 -10.90 -18.62 -20.09
CA LEU A 323 -9.73 -19.29 -19.51
C LEU A 323 -8.77 -19.74 -20.62
N ALA A 324 -9.27 -20.20 -21.77
CA ALA A 324 -8.43 -20.47 -22.93
C ALA A 324 -7.67 -19.22 -23.41
N VAL A 325 -8.28 -18.04 -23.35
CA VAL A 325 -7.61 -16.76 -23.68
C VAL A 325 -6.54 -16.40 -22.66
N LEU A 326 -6.79 -16.65 -21.37
CA LEU A 326 -5.80 -16.50 -20.30
C LEU A 326 -4.59 -17.42 -20.54
N ASP A 327 -4.84 -18.68 -20.89
CA ASP A 327 -3.80 -19.68 -21.14
C ASP A 327 -2.95 -19.28 -22.37
N GLN A 328 -3.57 -18.81 -23.46
CA GLN A 328 -2.86 -18.24 -24.62
C GLN A 328 -2.01 -17.02 -24.24
N ALA A 329 -2.50 -16.16 -23.34
CA ALA A 329 -1.73 -15.02 -22.87
C ALA A 329 -0.49 -15.46 -22.06
N ALA A 330 -0.61 -16.52 -21.26
CA ALA A 330 0.51 -17.08 -20.51
C ALA A 330 1.59 -17.69 -21.43
N GLU A 331 1.19 -18.33 -22.53
CA GLU A 331 2.12 -18.88 -23.53
C GLU A 331 3.00 -17.80 -24.17
N LEU A 332 2.47 -16.59 -24.38
CA LEU A 332 3.26 -15.45 -24.89
C LEU A 332 4.37 -15.00 -23.94
N LEU A 333 4.35 -15.43 -22.68
CA LEU A 333 5.33 -15.08 -21.66
C LEU A 333 6.29 -16.25 -21.38
N GLN A 334 6.33 -17.27 -22.24
CA GLN A 334 7.33 -18.32 -22.20
C GLN A 334 8.67 -17.82 -22.76
N GLY A 335 9.74 -18.04 -22.01
CA GLY A 335 11.05 -17.43 -22.27
C GLY A 335 11.39 -16.39 -21.22
N ARG A 336 12.68 -16.27 -20.88
CA ARG A 336 13.18 -15.43 -19.79
C ARG A 336 12.81 -13.96 -19.97
#